data_AF-H3BU76-F1
#
_entry.id   AF-H3BU76-F1
#
_cell.length_a   1.000
_cell.length_b   1.000
_cell.length_c   1.000
_cell.angle_alpha   90.00
_cell.angle_beta   90.00
_cell.angle_gamma   90.00
#
_symmetry.space_group_name_H-M   'P 1'
#
loop_
_entity.id
_entity.type
_entity.pdbx_description
1 polymer ?
#
loop_
_entity_poly.entity_id
_entity_poly.type
_entity_poly.pdbx_seq_one_letter_code
_entity_poly.pdbx_strand_id
1 'polypeptide(L)'
;MSRQVVRSSKFRHVFGQPAKADQCYEDVRVSQTTWDSGFCAVNPKFVALICEASGGGAFLVLPLGKTGRVDKNAPTVCGHTAPVLDIAWCPHNDNVIASGSEDCTVMVWEIPDGGLMLPLREPVVTLEGHTKRVGIVAWHTTAQNVLLSAGCDNVIMVWDVGTGA
;
A
#
# COMPACT_ATOMS: atom_id res chain seq x y z
N MET A 1 -38.26 29.95 -23.00
CA MET A 1 -37.28 30.37 -21.98
C MET A 1 -37.06 29.20 -21.03
N SER A 2 -36.02 28.39 -21.25
CA SER A 2 -35.71 27.25 -20.39
C SER A 2 -35.00 27.74 -19.14
N ARG A 3 -35.65 27.61 -17.97
CA ARG A 3 -34.99 27.81 -16.67
C ARG A 3 -34.05 26.63 -16.46
N GLN A 4 -32.75 26.86 -16.66
CA GLN A 4 -31.73 25.92 -16.19
C GLN A 4 -31.77 25.89 -14.67
N VAL A 5 -32.39 24.84 -14.12
CA VAL A 5 -32.32 24.52 -12.70
C VAL A 5 -30.92 23.97 -12.45
N VAL A 6 -29.97 24.86 -12.15
CA VAL A 6 -28.65 24.42 -11.68
C VAL A 6 -28.87 23.65 -10.37
N ARG A 7 -28.49 22.37 -10.37
CA ARG A 7 -28.65 21.49 -9.20
C ARG A 7 -27.82 22.05 -8.04
N SER A 8 -28.49 22.49 -6.97
CA SER A 8 -27.82 22.91 -5.75
C SER A 8 -27.07 21.73 -5.14
N SER A 9 -25.77 21.89 -4.90
CA SER A 9 -24.93 20.90 -4.24
C SER A 9 -24.07 21.58 -3.20
N LYS A 10 -24.03 21.02 -1.99
CA LYS A 10 -23.13 21.47 -0.93
C LYS A 10 -21.65 21.32 -1.29
N PHE A 11 -21.34 20.51 -2.31
CA PHE A 11 -19.98 20.28 -2.81
C PHE A 11 -19.60 21.16 -4.01
N ARG A 12 -20.45 22.11 -4.39
CA ARG A 12 -20.25 22.93 -5.59
C ARG A 12 -18.92 23.69 -5.60
N HIS A 13 -18.35 23.96 -4.44
CA HIS A 13 -17.14 24.77 -4.26
C HIS A 13 -15.98 23.99 -3.61
N VAL A 14 -15.97 22.65 -3.70
CA VAL A 14 -14.79 21.85 -3.29
C VAL A 14 -13.62 22.18 -4.22
N PHE A 15 -12.45 22.46 -3.65
CA PHE A 15 -11.21 22.71 -4.39
C PHE A 15 -10.03 22.03 -3.69
N GLY A 16 -9.00 21.66 -4.47
CA GLY A 16 -7.77 21.07 -3.94
C GLY A 16 -6.76 22.15 -3.57
N GLN A 17 -6.09 21.97 -2.43
CA GLN A 17 -4.98 22.80 -2.00
C GLN A 17 -3.78 21.88 -1.70
N PRO A 18 -2.71 21.92 -2.51
CA PRO A 18 -1.49 21.16 -2.22
C PRO A 18 -0.86 21.61 -0.91
N ALA A 19 -0.23 20.67 -0.22
CA ALA A 19 0.60 20.94 0.94
C ALA A 19 1.87 21.71 0.53
N LYS A 20 2.52 22.37 1.50
CA LYS A 20 3.81 23.04 1.29
C LYS A 20 4.92 22.00 1.16
N ALA A 21 6.05 22.38 0.56
CA ALA A 21 7.17 21.47 0.33
C ALA A 21 7.71 20.81 1.63
N ASP A 22 7.77 21.55 2.73
CA ASP A 22 8.17 21.04 4.06
C ASP A 22 7.18 20.02 4.66
N GLN A 23 6.00 19.89 4.07
CA GLN A 23 4.96 18.93 4.42
C GLN A 23 4.86 17.77 3.39
N CYS A 24 5.75 17.74 2.39
CA CYS A 24 5.84 16.67 1.39
C CYS A 24 6.92 15.65 1.78
N TYR A 25 6.95 14.51 1.09
CA TYR A 25 8.03 13.52 1.19
C TYR A 25 8.86 13.59 -0.09
N GLU A 26 10.13 13.98 0.03
CA GLU A 26 11.02 14.26 -1.11
C GLU A 26 12.11 13.19 -1.27
N ASP A 27 12.69 13.08 -2.48
CA ASP A 27 13.78 12.13 -2.80
C ASP A 27 13.39 10.64 -2.65
N VAL A 28 12.08 10.34 -2.77
CA VAL A 28 11.55 8.97 -2.78
C VAL A 28 11.66 8.36 -4.17
N ARG A 29 12.26 7.17 -4.26
CA ARG A 29 12.41 6.39 -5.51
C ARG A 29 11.13 5.61 -5.81
N VAL A 30 10.08 6.28 -6.29
CA VAL A 30 8.80 5.66 -6.65
C VAL A 30 9.00 4.65 -7.79
N SER A 31 8.36 3.49 -7.67
CA SER A 31 8.41 2.43 -8.67
C SER A 31 8.02 2.92 -10.07
N GLN A 32 8.73 2.42 -11.09
CA GLN A 32 8.45 2.66 -12.51
C GLN A 32 7.74 1.49 -13.18
N THR A 33 7.33 0.47 -12.40
CA THR A 33 6.59 -0.69 -12.92
C THR A 33 5.30 -0.23 -13.61
N THR A 34 5.00 -0.79 -14.77
CA THR A 34 3.73 -0.53 -15.47
C THR A 34 2.62 -1.36 -14.84
N TRP A 35 1.87 -0.78 -13.91
CA TRP A 35 0.72 -1.41 -13.27
C TRP A 35 -0.30 -0.35 -12.82
N ASP A 36 -1.58 -0.61 -13.02
CA ASP A 36 -2.66 0.35 -12.76
C ASP A 36 -3.20 0.26 -11.31
N SER A 37 -2.30 0.25 -10.32
CA SER A 37 -2.66 0.40 -8.90
C SER A 37 -2.25 1.77 -8.37
N GLY A 38 -2.60 2.08 -7.12
CA GLY A 38 -2.33 3.40 -6.54
C GLY A 38 -0.85 3.67 -6.26
N PHE A 39 0.00 2.64 -6.14
CA PHE A 39 1.41 2.67 -5.67
C PHE A 39 1.66 3.39 -4.33
N CYS A 40 0.61 3.86 -3.69
CA CYS A 40 0.63 4.63 -2.47
C CYS A 40 -0.58 4.23 -1.61
N ALA A 41 -0.33 3.94 -0.33
CA ALA A 41 -1.37 3.67 0.65
C ALA A 41 -1.09 4.48 1.91
N VAL A 42 -2.10 5.16 2.44
CA VAL A 42 -1.97 6.04 3.60
C VAL A 42 -3.03 5.69 4.63
N ASN A 43 -2.64 5.68 5.90
CA ASN A 43 -3.56 5.57 7.04
C ASN A 43 -3.25 6.68 8.07
N PRO A 44 -3.95 6.75 9.23
CA PRO A 44 -3.72 7.78 10.22
C PRO A 44 -2.31 7.84 10.84
N LYS A 45 -1.48 6.80 10.69
CA LYS A 45 -0.13 6.72 11.26
C LYS A 45 0.97 6.85 10.21
N PHE A 46 0.78 6.28 9.03
CA PHE A 46 1.84 6.03 8.06
C PHE A 46 1.44 6.37 6.62
N VAL A 47 2.44 6.74 5.82
CA VAL A 47 2.41 6.70 4.36
C VAL A 47 3.27 5.53 3.89
N ALA A 48 2.73 4.72 2.99
CA ALA A 48 3.45 3.65 2.31
C ALA A 48 3.52 3.92 0.81
N LEU A 49 4.68 3.71 0.21
CA LEU A 49 4.97 4.00 -1.21
C LEU A 49 5.74 2.83 -1.82
N ILE A 50 5.24 2.28 -2.93
CA ILE A 50 5.97 1.24 -3.66
C ILE A 50 7.21 1.86 -4.29
N CYS A 51 8.38 1.29 -4.00
CA CYS A 51 9.66 1.82 -4.44
C CYS A 51 10.32 0.92 -5.48
N GLU A 52 11.17 1.53 -6.29
CA GLU A 52 12.06 0.77 -7.16
C GLU A 52 13.10 0.01 -6.34
N ALA A 53 13.28 -1.28 -6.66
CA ALA A 53 14.27 -2.15 -6.05
C ALA A 53 15.04 -2.90 -7.16
N SER A 54 16.36 -2.95 -7.06
CA SER A 54 17.25 -3.47 -8.10
C SER A 54 17.31 -5.00 -8.19
N GLY A 55 16.65 -5.74 -7.30
CA GLY A 55 16.74 -7.21 -7.23
C GLY A 55 15.63 -7.89 -6.44
N GLY A 56 14.44 -7.28 -6.39
CA GLY A 56 13.28 -7.80 -5.66
C GLY A 56 12.13 -6.81 -5.63
N GLY A 57 11.24 -6.94 -4.65
CA GLY A 57 10.15 -6.00 -4.39
C GLY A 57 10.33 -5.28 -3.07
N ALA A 58 10.18 -3.96 -3.07
CA ALA A 58 10.22 -3.18 -1.84
C ALA A 58 9.20 -2.04 -1.84
N PHE A 59 8.78 -1.65 -0.64
CA PHE A 59 8.02 -0.43 -0.42
C PHE A 59 8.54 0.30 0.81
N LEU A 60 8.47 1.62 0.76
CA LEU A 60 8.83 2.53 1.85
C LEU A 60 7.63 2.69 2.77
N VAL A 61 7.86 2.75 4.08
CA VAL A 61 6.85 3.14 5.07
C VAL A 61 7.42 4.24 5.96
N LEU A 62 6.75 5.39 6.02
CA LEU A 62 7.14 6.52 6.86
C LEU A 62 5.99 6.90 7.79
N PRO A 63 6.27 7.22 9.07
CA PRO A 63 5.32 7.95 9.91
C PRO A 63 4.90 9.25 9.24
N LEU A 64 3.62 9.62 9.34
CA LEU A 64 3.10 10.82 8.68
C LEU A 64 3.87 12.10 9.05
N GLY A 65 4.32 12.21 10.30
CA GLY A 65 5.09 13.36 10.77
C GLY A 65 6.54 13.46 10.29
N LYS A 66 7.09 12.42 9.63
CA LYS A 66 8.45 12.45 9.07
C LYS A 66 8.45 13.01 7.64
N THR A 67 8.04 14.27 7.50
CA THR A 67 8.06 15.00 6.22
C THR A 67 9.46 15.54 5.90
N GLY A 68 9.63 16.03 4.67
CA GLY A 68 10.87 16.53 4.12
C GLY A 68 11.62 15.48 3.29
N ARG A 69 12.93 15.67 3.18
CA ARG A 69 13.80 14.80 2.37
C ARG A 69 14.00 13.45 3.03
N VAL A 70 13.67 12.39 2.31
CA VAL A 70 13.88 11.00 2.72
C VAL A 70 15.35 10.61 2.46
N ASP A 71 16.00 9.99 3.45
CA ASP A 71 17.35 9.50 3.28
C ASP A 71 17.41 8.37 2.23
N LYS A 72 18.45 8.35 1.40
CA LYS A 72 18.59 7.33 0.34
C LYS A 72 18.69 5.90 0.88
N ASN A 73 19.16 5.76 2.12
CA ASN A 73 19.31 4.52 2.87
C ASN A 73 18.17 4.29 3.87
N ALA A 74 17.07 5.05 3.77
CA ALA A 74 15.90 4.82 4.61
C ALA A 74 15.47 3.34 4.53
N PRO A 75 15.20 2.71 5.68
CA PRO A 75 14.79 1.31 5.70
C PRO A 75 13.46 1.12 4.98
N THR A 76 13.35 0.03 4.24
CA THR A 76 12.15 -0.36 3.49
C THR A 76 11.62 -1.70 4.01
N VAL A 77 10.39 -2.02 3.64
CA VAL A 77 9.88 -3.39 3.72
C VAL A 77 10.37 -4.13 2.48
N CYS A 78 11.09 -5.22 2.68
CA CYS A 78 11.80 -5.96 1.64
C CYS A 78 11.90 -7.46 1.96
N GLY A 79 10.86 -8.23 1.62
CA GLY A 79 10.92 -9.70 1.57
C GLY A 79 10.44 -10.30 0.25
N HIS A 80 9.75 -9.52 -0.59
CA HIS A 80 9.36 -9.96 -1.93
C HIS A 80 10.56 -10.15 -2.86
N THR A 81 10.50 -11.19 -3.68
CA THR A 81 11.58 -11.56 -4.61
C THR A 81 11.41 -10.96 -6.01
N ALA A 82 10.28 -10.29 -6.26
CA ALA A 82 9.98 -9.57 -7.50
C ALA A 82 9.16 -8.30 -7.18
N PRO A 83 8.94 -7.38 -8.13
CA PRO A 83 8.27 -6.09 -7.87
C PRO A 83 6.93 -6.21 -7.14
N VAL A 84 6.72 -5.34 -6.14
CA VAL A 84 5.42 -5.17 -5.49
C VAL A 84 4.50 -4.40 -6.43
N LEU A 85 3.26 -4.89 -6.58
CA LEU A 85 2.27 -4.35 -7.50
C LEU A 85 1.14 -3.62 -6.79
N ASP A 86 0.82 -4.00 -5.56
CA ASP A 86 -0.25 -3.36 -4.78
C ASP A 86 0.02 -3.45 -3.28
N ILE A 87 -0.48 -2.47 -2.53
CA ILE A 87 -0.33 -2.37 -1.07
C ILE A 87 -1.61 -1.83 -0.43
N ALA A 88 -2.03 -2.41 0.70
CA ALA A 88 -3.24 -1.99 1.39
C ALA A 88 -3.12 -2.09 2.92
N TRP A 89 -3.43 -1.00 3.62
CA TRP A 89 -3.50 -0.97 5.09
C TRP A 89 -4.73 -1.74 5.59
N CYS A 90 -4.57 -2.46 6.69
CA CYS A 90 -5.66 -3.12 7.38
C CYS A 90 -6.60 -2.08 8.02
N PRO A 91 -7.92 -2.14 7.78
CA PRO A 91 -8.87 -1.18 8.33
C PRO A 91 -9.12 -1.36 9.84
N HIS A 92 -8.67 -2.47 10.43
CA HIS A 92 -8.83 -2.77 11.85
C HIS A 92 -7.54 -2.61 12.66
N ASN A 93 -6.39 -2.38 12.00
CA ASN A 93 -5.10 -2.19 12.66
C ASN A 93 -4.18 -1.29 11.82
N ASP A 94 -3.92 -0.08 12.32
CA ASP A 94 -3.08 0.94 11.65
C ASP A 94 -1.60 0.53 11.49
N ASN A 95 -1.16 -0.53 12.15
CA ASN A 95 0.21 -1.03 12.05
C ASN A 95 0.32 -2.20 11.05
N VAL A 96 -0.77 -2.69 10.47
CA VAL A 96 -0.75 -3.85 9.58
C VAL A 96 -1.00 -3.45 8.13
N ILE A 97 -0.15 -3.91 7.22
CA ILE A 97 -0.25 -3.68 5.78
C ILE A 97 -0.06 -5.00 5.02
N ALA A 98 -0.83 -5.18 3.93
CA ALA A 98 -0.65 -6.28 2.98
C ALA A 98 0.03 -5.77 1.70
N SER A 99 0.82 -6.62 1.05
CA SER A 99 1.43 -6.37 -0.26
C SER A 99 1.25 -7.55 -1.20
N GLY A 100 0.89 -7.28 -2.45
CA GLY A 100 0.84 -8.25 -3.56
C GLY A 100 1.98 -8.01 -4.55
N SER A 101 2.57 -9.07 -5.09
CA SER A 101 3.82 -9.00 -5.86
C SER A 101 3.82 -9.85 -7.14
N GLU A 102 4.75 -9.53 -8.04
CA GLU A 102 5.07 -10.36 -9.20
C GLU A 102 5.60 -11.76 -8.86
N ASP A 103 6.06 -11.97 -7.62
CA ASP A 103 6.51 -13.28 -7.14
C ASP A 103 5.36 -14.24 -6.80
N CYS A 104 4.12 -13.87 -7.12
CA CYS A 104 2.90 -14.64 -6.93
C CYS A 104 2.47 -14.81 -5.47
N THR A 105 3.11 -14.11 -4.53
CA THR A 105 2.76 -14.16 -3.11
C THR A 105 2.02 -12.90 -2.65
N VAL A 106 1.26 -13.04 -1.58
CA VAL A 106 0.80 -11.91 -0.76
C VAL A 106 1.50 -12.00 0.58
N MET A 107 2.09 -10.90 1.04
CA MET A 107 2.74 -10.84 2.35
C MET A 107 2.01 -9.83 3.24
N VAL A 108 1.86 -10.17 4.52
CA VAL A 108 1.27 -9.29 5.54
C VAL A 108 2.37 -8.89 6.52
N TRP A 109 2.43 -7.60 6.82
CA TRP A 109 3.51 -6.98 7.58
C TRP A 109 2.96 -6.25 8.79
N GLU A 110 3.71 -6.29 9.89
CA GLU A 110 3.48 -5.44 11.06
C GLU A 110 4.56 -4.37 11.14
N ILE A 111 4.14 -3.11 11.14
CA ILE A 111 5.00 -1.94 11.18
C ILE A 111 5.09 -1.45 12.63
N PRO A 112 6.29 -1.35 13.22
CA PRO A 112 6.44 -0.84 14.57
C PRO A 112 6.01 0.63 14.67
N ASP A 113 5.47 1.00 15.84
CA ASP A 113 5.20 2.40 16.14
C ASP A 113 6.48 3.23 16.02
N GLY A 114 6.38 4.42 15.39
CA GLY A 114 7.54 5.25 15.05
C GLY A 114 8.22 4.92 13.71
N GLY A 115 7.75 3.87 13.03
CA GLY A 115 8.22 3.45 11.71
C GLY A 115 9.48 2.58 11.75
N LEU A 116 9.99 2.22 10.58
CA LEU A 116 11.11 1.30 10.45
C LEU A 116 12.44 1.93 10.92
N MET A 117 13.21 1.16 11.70
CA MET A 117 14.59 1.48 12.07
C MET A 117 15.61 0.65 11.27
N LEU A 118 15.22 -0.53 10.83
CA LEU A 118 15.99 -1.45 9.99
C LEU A 118 15.07 -1.99 8.89
N PRO A 119 15.61 -2.49 7.77
CA PRO A 119 14.79 -3.08 6.72
C PRO A 119 13.99 -4.28 7.25
N LEU A 120 12.68 -4.29 7.00
CA LEU A 120 11.77 -5.35 7.45
C LEU A 120 11.70 -6.44 6.37
N ARG A 121 12.26 -7.61 6.64
CA ARG A 121 12.38 -8.70 5.66
C ARG A 121 11.42 -9.86 5.88
N GLU A 122 11.10 -10.12 7.14
CA GLU A 122 10.24 -11.22 7.54
C GLU A 122 8.80 -10.70 7.68
N PRO A 123 7.84 -11.22 6.89
CA PRO A 123 6.43 -10.91 7.07
C PRO A 123 5.86 -11.65 8.29
N VAL A 124 4.70 -11.20 8.77
CA VAL A 124 3.91 -11.93 9.77
C VAL A 124 3.37 -13.23 9.17
N VAL A 125 2.91 -13.16 7.91
CA VAL A 125 2.46 -14.32 7.14
C VAL A 125 2.72 -14.10 5.65
N THR A 126 3.11 -15.17 4.98
CA THR A 126 3.17 -15.27 3.51
C THR A 126 2.03 -16.16 3.05
N LEU A 127 1.20 -15.64 2.15
CA LEU A 127 0.05 -16.34 1.58
C LEU A 127 0.42 -16.79 0.17
N GLU A 128 0.50 -18.10 0.01
CA GLU A 128 0.89 -18.75 -1.24
C GLU A 128 -0.33 -19.48 -1.83
N GLY A 129 -0.60 -19.25 -3.11
CA GLY A 129 -1.70 -19.93 -3.80
C GLY A 129 -1.91 -19.46 -5.23
N HIS A 130 -1.66 -18.17 -5.49
CA HIS A 130 -1.67 -17.67 -6.87
C HIS A 130 -0.52 -18.27 -7.68
N THR A 131 -0.79 -18.54 -8.95
CA THR A 131 0.18 -19.13 -9.90
C THR A 131 0.80 -18.09 -10.85
N LYS A 132 0.35 -16.84 -10.74
CA LYS A 132 0.86 -15.67 -11.47
C LYS A 132 0.86 -14.46 -10.53
N ARG A 133 1.52 -13.39 -10.96
CA ARG A 133 1.61 -12.11 -10.24
C ARG A 133 0.29 -11.70 -9.57
N VAL A 134 0.39 -11.24 -8.32
CA VAL A 134 -0.73 -10.73 -7.54
C VAL A 134 -0.71 -9.21 -7.61
N GLY A 135 -1.71 -8.64 -8.26
CA GLY A 135 -1.74 -7.21 -8.54
C GLY A 135 -2.86 -6.45 -7.84
N ILE A 136 -3.64 -7.14 -7.01
CA ILE A 136 -4.77 -6.57 -6.26
C ILE A 136 -4.78 -7.20 -4.87
N VAL A 137 -4.77 -6.37 -3.83
CA VAL A 137 -5.00 -6.75 -2.44
C VAL A 137 -6.05 -5.83 -1.81
N ALA A 138 -7.04 -6.41 -1.13
CA ALA A 138 -8.12 -5.64 -0.51
C ALA A 138 -8.58 -6.27 0.80
N TRP A 139 -8.41 -5.55 1.91
CA TRP A 139 -8.91 -5.99 3.22
C TRP A 139 -10.43 -5.95 3.28
N HIS A 140 -11.02 -6.92 3.97
CA HIS A 140 -12.43 -6.87 4.30
C HIS A 140 -12.71 -5.72 5.27
N THR A 141 -13.78 -4.96 5.03
CA THR A 141 -14.06 -3.74 5.81
C THR A 141 -14.65 -4.02 7.19
N THR A 142 -15.31 -5.17 7.38
CA THR A 142 -16.02 -5.49 8.64
C THR A 142 -15.60 -6.80 9.31
N ALA A 143 -14.83 -7.66 8.65
CA ALA A 143 -14.51 -9.00 9.14
C ALA A 143 -13.03 -9.00 9.48
N GLN A 144 -12.71 -9.35 10.72
CA GLN A 144 -11.35 -9.35 11.21
C GLN A 144 -10.51 -10.36 10.43
N ASN A 145 -9.28 -9.98 10.08
CA ASN A 145 -8.29 -10.81 9.40
C ASN A 145 -8.66 -11.32 8.01
N VAL A 146 -9.80 -10.92 7.44
CA VAL A 146 -10.18 -11.35 6.10
C VAL A 146 -9.52 -10.45 5.05
N LEU A 147 -8.73 -11.04 4.17
CA LEU A 147 -8.03 -10.36 3.08
C LEU A 147 -8.41 -10.99 1.74
N LEU A 148 -8.75 -10.18 0.74
CA LEU A 148 -8.93 -10.62 -0.64
C LEU A 148 -7.66 -10.35 -1.43
N SER A 149 -7.27 -11.28 -2.31
CA SER A 149 -6.28 -11.06 -3.36
C SER A 149 -6.79 -11.52 -4.72
N ALA A 150 -6.31 -10.86 -5.77
CA ALA A 150 -6.56 -11.30 -7.14
C ALA A 150 -5.28 -11.28 -7.98
N GLY A 151 -5.04 -12.39 -8.68
CA GLY A 151 -3.85 -12.61 -9.50
C GLY A 151 -4.13 -12.55 -10.99
N CYS A 152 -3.08 -12.43 -11.80
CA CYS A 152 -3.15 -12.57 -13.26
C CYS A 152 -3.42 -14.01 -13.72
N ASP A 153 -3.56 -14.95 -12.79
CA ASP A 153 -4.14 -16.28 -13.02
C ASP A 153 -5.66 -16.23 -13.10
N ASN A 154 -6.25 -15.04 -12.95
CA ASN A 154 -7.68 -14.77 -12.95
C ASN A 154 -8.42 -15.47 -11.80
N VAL A 155 -7.69 -15.82 -10.74
CA VAL A 155 -8.26 -16.37 -9.50
C VAL A 155 -8.43 -15.23 -8.50
N ILE A 156 -9.50 -15.31 -7.71
CA ILE A 156 -9.70 -14.49 -6.53
C ILE A 156 -9.59 -15.43 -5.33
N MET A 157 -8.74 -15.08 -4.37
CA MET A 157 -8.57 -15.81 -3.12
C MET A 157 -9.01 -14.93 -1.96
N VAL A 158 -9.63 -15.55 -0.96
CA VAL A 158 -10.00 -14.90 0.30
C VAL A 158 -9.31 -15.67 1.41
N TRP A 159 -8.54 -14.94 2.21
CA TRP A 159 -7.65 -15.48 3.22
C TRP A 159 -8.12 -15.06 4.61
N ASP A 160 -7.96 -15.94 5.58
CA ASP A 160 -7.84 -15.58 6.99
C ASP A 160 -6.35 -15.45 7.34
N VAL A 161 -5.88 -14.21 7.45
CA VAL A 161 -4.46 -13.93 7.74
C VAL A 161 -4.05 -14.33 9.16
N GLY A 162 -5.00 -14.57 10.07
CA GLY A 162 -4.73 -15.04 11.42
C GLY A 162 -4.33 -16.51 11.46
N THR A 163 -4.78 -17.29 10.47
CA THR A 163 -4.44 -18.71 10.32
C THR A 163 -3.53 -18.99 9.12
N GLY A 164 -3.38 -18.02 8.21
CA GLY A 164 -2.61 -18.16 6.97
C GLY A 164 -3.27 -19.09 5.95
N ALA A 165 -4.60 -19.18 5.96
CA ALA A 165 -5.40 -20.10 5.14
C ALA A 165 -6.39 -19.35 4.25
#